data_AF-A0A835WSG5-F1
#
_entry.id   AF-A0A835WSG5-F1
#
_cell.length_a   1.000
_cell.length_b   1.000
_cell.length_c   1.000
_cell.angle_alpha   90.00
_cell.angle_beta   90.00
_cell.angle_gamma   90.00
#
_symmetry.space_group_name_H-M   'P 1'
#
loop_
_entity.id
_entity.type
_entity.pdbx_description
1 polymer ?
#
loop_
_entity_poly.entity_id
_entity_poly.type
_entity_poly.pdbx_seq_one_letter_code
_entity_poly.pdbx_strand_id
1 'polypeptide(L)'
;MFRGPGAVRTRTISADVDCLFTRPDPDDSSKPQTLVACDGLLCPLKGAAALASGAGSFALEEPLALYLDKSSPWASLEVGGLSECVYDSWSASSYFKLGRAVVRLLGDGMSPVAGHPNEAGHADGPGPIARFSNTYVGQMASDGAGNLFLADGPHVRRIQLPAAWRAAPAPATPATAPAPAKRGEAGHSGSDGDSARGGGSRIEAAAAALAGCRIAGDVEAPDAEGQEGGSWGGEVAQVSTLPPCLPGEDTAVHSVAFVPAAANARGGAGGGPAAGDTAGASAAAGTGWLVLGTQTALYRLRLPLPLALEPPAAPSPGGSSATAPSAAPPSLPSPPPSLPRPQLFAGREGQRAIRDGARPQARFWNVLGMTVDAAGRLYLMDRPNRGGGCLRCVSPPDDSSSSSSNSGGGVVATLLTCLPLYGSLPAILPGGWLAVCDGVERQLVLLDLGLQPPPLTST
;
A
#
# COMPACT_ATOMS: atom_id res chain seq x y z
N MET A 1 3.68 -22.29 3.24
CA MET A 1 4.66 -22.97 4.13
C MET A 1 6.00 -22.29 3.89
N PHE A 2 6.58 -21.65 4.90
CA PHE A 2 7.87 -20.95 4.78
C PHE A 2 8.97 -21.97 4.42
N ARG A 3 9.73 -21.74 3.34
CA ARG A 3 10.94 -22.52 3.06
C ARG A 3 12.01 -22.07 4.05
N GLY A 4 12.48 -23.00 4.89
CA GLY A 4 13.49 -22.73 5.92
C GLY A 4 14.83 -22.20 5.35
N PRO A 5 15.81 -21.86 6.21
CA PRO A 5 17.05 -21.14 5.87
C PRO A 5 18.07 -21.92 5.00
N GLY A 6 17.64 -22.96 4.26
CA GLY A 6 18.39 -23.42 3.09
C GLY A 6 18.57 -22.27 2.10
N ALA A 7 19.48 -22.41 1.13
CA ALA A 7 19.83 -21.36 0.18
C ALA A 7 18.57 -20.79 -0.51
N VAL A 8 18.06 -19.67 0.03
CA VAL A 8 16.95 -18.92 -0.55
C VAL A 8 17.39 -18.58 -1.97
N ARG A 9 16.60 -18.99 -2.96
CA ARG A 9 16.91 -18.64 -4.34
C ARG A 9 16.69 -17.15 -4.48
N THR A 10 17.75 -16.47 -4.92
CA THR A 10 17.75 -15.05 -5.20
C THR A 10 17.81 -14.82 -6.70
N ARG A 11 16.98 -13.91 -7.19
CA ARG A 11 17.09 -13.35 -8.54
C ARG A 11 17.20 -11.84 -8.41
N THR A 12 17.91 -11.24 -9.36
CA THR A 12 18.13 -9.79 -9.38
C THR A 12 17.84 -9.29 -10.78
N ILE A 13 17.15 -8.15 -10.86
CA ILE A 13 16.93 -7.39 -12.10
C ILE A 13 17.56 -6.02 -11.88
N SER A 14 18.48 -5.62 -12.77
CA SER A 14 19.08 -4.29 -12.71
C SER A 14 18.09 -3.28 -13.28
N ALA A 15 17.56 -2.41 -12.42
CA ALA A 15 16.62 -1.34 -12.75
C ALA A 15 16.52 -0.38 -11.56
N ASP A 16 16.43 0.93 -11.81
CA ASP A 16 16.19 1.89 -10.74
C ASP A 16 14.73 1.80 -10.31
N VAL A 17 14.44 0.94 -9.32
CA VAL A 17 13.06 0.62 -8.92
C VAL A 17 12.65 1.44 -7.71
N ASP A 18 11.58 2.21 -7.87
CA ASP A 18 10.98 3.00 -6.79
C ASP A 18 10.01 2.17 -5.95
N CYS A 19 9.08 1.46 -6.62
CA CYS A 19 8.08 0.62 -5.98
C CYS A 19 7.48 -0.41 -6.95
N LEU A 20 6.74 -1.38 -6.43
CA LEU A 20 5.95 -2.29 -7.25
C LEU A 20 4.65 -2.71 -6.55
N PHE A 21 3.69 -3.14 -7.34
CA PHE A 21 2.42 -3.66 -6.85
C PHE A 21 1.82 -4.67 -7.83
N THR A 22 0.78 -5.36 -7.39
CA THR A 22 0.04 -6.29 -8.22
C THR A 22 -1.43 -5.84 -8.30
N ARG A 23 -1.99 -5.96 -9.51
CA ARG A 23 -3.41 -5.73 -9.81
C ARG A 23 -3.95 -6.88 -10.66
N PRO A 24 -5.28 -7.00 -10.85
CA PRO A 24 -5.84 -7.79 -11.93
C PRO A 24 -5.32 -7.30 -13.28
N ASP A 25 -5.06 -8.22 -14.19
CA ASP A 25 -4.63 -7.93 -15.55
C ASP A 25 -5.78 -7.22 -16.30
N PRO A 26 -5.49 -6.13 -17.04
CA PRO A 26 -6.52 -5.35 -17.73
C PRO A 26 -7.22 -6.14 -18.86
N ASP A 27 -6.55 -7.10 -19.48
CA ASP A 27 -7.10 -7.92 -20.57
C ASP A 27 -7.77 -9.19 -20.04
N ASP A 28 -7.31 -9.71 -18.89
CA ASP A 28 -7.86 -10.88 -18.24
C ASP A 28 -7.85 -10.74 -16.71
N SER A 29 -8.90 -10.14 -16.16
CA SER A 29 -9.05 -9.89 -14.71
C SER A 29 -8.92 -11.13 -13.80
N SER A 30 -8.95 -12.35 -14.36
CA SER A 30 -8.66 -13.58 -13.60
C SER A 30 -7.17 -13.80 -13.32
N LYS A 31 -6.30 -13.09 -14.03
CA LYS A 31 -4.84 -13.17 -13.89
C LYS A 31 -4.30 -11.95 -13.16
N PRO A 32 -3.24 -12.12 -12.34
CA PRO A 32 -2.47 -11.00 -11.84
C PRO A 32 -1.57 -10.40 -12.91
N GLN A 33 -1.45 -9.09 -12.89
CA GLN A 33 -0.35 -8.34 -13.48
C GLN A 33 0.43 -7.62 -12.37
N THR A 34 1.74 -7.85 -12.30
CA THR A 34 2.64 -7.07 -11.43
C THR A 34 3.26 -5.95 -12.24
N LEU A 35 3.20 -4.73 -11.72
CA LEU A 35 3.80 -3.54 -12.32
C LEU A 35 4.89 -3.00 -11.40
N VAL A 36 5.99 -2.61 -12.01
CA VAL A 36 7.19 -2.08 -11.36
C VAL A 36 7.37 -0.64 -11.82
N ALA A 37 7.36 0.30 -10.89
CA ALA A 37 7.74 1.68 -11.16
C ALA A 37 9.27 1.74 -11.19
N CYS A 38 9.84 2.03 -12.35
CA CYS A 38 11.27 2.14 -12.53
C CYS A 38 11.63 3.27 -13.50
N ASP A 39 12.63 4.07 -13.15
CA ASP A 39 13.06 5.24 -13.94
C ASP A 39 11.90 6.20 -14.29
N GLY A 40 10.93 6.35 -13.39
CA GLY A 40 9.73 7.15 -13.61
C GLY A 40 8.69 6.56 -14.58
N LEU A 41 8.94 5.35 -15.10
CA LEU A 41 8.04 4.60 -15.97
C LEU A 41 7.40 3.43 -15.21
N LEU A 42 6.34 2.84 -15.79
CA LEU A 42 5.65 1.70 -15.20
C LEU A 42 5.74 0.48 -16.11
N CYS A 43 6.47 -0.55 -15.69
CA CYS A 43 6.81 -1.70 -16.49
C CYS A 43 6.16 -2.98 -15.94
N PRO A 44 5.50 -3.81 -16.78
CA PRO A 44 5.07 -5.14 -16.36
C PRO A 44 6.25 -6.04 -16.00
N LEU A 45 6.11 -6.81 -14.92
CA LEU A 45 7.10 -7.80 -14.50
C LEU A 45 6.69 -9.19 -14.98
N LYS A 46 7.32 -9.66 -16.05
CA LYS A 46 7.18 -11.03 -16.54
C LYS A 46 7.67 -12.02 -15.49
N GLY A 47 6.93 -13.12 -15.34
CA GLY A 47 7.28 -14.19 -14.41
C GLY A 47 6.85 -13.94 -12.97
N ALA A 48 6.22 -12.81 -12.65
CA ALA A 48 5.74 -12.52 -11.29
C ALA A 48 4.72 -13.56 -10.76
N ALA A 49 3.94 -14.17 -11.65
CA ALA A 49 3.01 -15.26 -11.33
C ALA A 49 3.65 -16.65 -11.36
N ALA A 50 4.91 -16.78 -11.80
CA ALA A 50 5.60 -18.05 -11.81
C ALA A 50 5.80 -18.53 -10.37
N LEU A 51 5.28 -19.72 -10.07
CA LEU A 51 5.46 -20.33 -8.76
C LEU A 51 6.94 -20.39 -8.40
N ALA A 52 7.23 -20.19 -7.11
CA ALA A 52 8.52 -20.42 -6.46
C ALA A 52 9.23 -21.76 -6.81
N SER A 53 8.53 -22.75 -7.39
CA SER A 53 9.11 -24.02 -7.86
C SER A 53 9.54 -24.03 -9.34
N GLY A 54 9.13 -23.05 -10.15
CA GLY A 54 9.38 -23.01 -11.59
C GLY A 54 10.69 -22.31 -11.97
N ALA A 55 11.31 -22.73 -13.07
CA ALA A 55 12.48 -22.12 -13.68
C ALA A 55 12.14 -20.84 -14.49
N GLY A 56 11.16 -20.06 -14.05
CA GLY A 56 10.74 -18.84 -14.75
C GLY A 56 11.86 -17.80 -14.78
N SER A 57 12.09 -17.18 -15.94
CA SER A 57 12.89 -15.96 -16.03
C SER A 57 12.03 -14.77 -15.63
N PHE A 58 12.60 -13.86 -14.84
CA PHE A 58 12.01 -12.57 -14.55
C PHE A 58 12.61 -11.53 -15.49
N ALA A 59 11.76 -10.68 -16.05
CA ALA A 59 12.18 -9.58 -16.91
C ALA A 59 11.15 -8.46 -16.84
N LEU A 60 11.61 -7.22 -16.92
CA LEU A 60 10.75 -6.07 -17.17
C LEU A 60 10.36 -6.07 -18.65
N GLU A 61 9.07 -5.93 -18.90
CA GLU A 61 8.51 -5.79 -20.25
C GLU A 61 8.47 -4.31 -20.67
N GLU A 62 7.94 -4.04 -21.85
CA GLU A 62 7.84 -2.67 -22.36
C GLU A 62 7.03 -1.78 -21.39
N PRO A 63 7.49 -0.54 -21.12
CA PRO A 63 6.78 0.37 -20.26
C PRO A 63 5.39 0.71 -20.79
N LEU A 64 4.44 0.89 -19.89
CA LEU A 64 3.14 1.45 -20.21
C LEU A 64 3.30 2.91 -20.66
N ALA A 65 2.64 3.27 -21.76
CA ALA A 65 2.58 4.66 -22.22
C ALA A 65 1.61 5.44 -21.33
N LEU A 66 2.13 6.09 -20.29
CA LEU A 66 1.33 6.87 -19.35
C LEU A 66 1.22 8.33 -19.80
N TYR A 67 0.03 8.91 -19.65
CA TYR A 67 -0.16 10.34 -19.86
C TYR A 67 -1.15 10.91 -18.85
N LEU A 68 -0.97 12.19 -18.51
CA LEU A 68 -2.00 12.96 -17.82
C LEU A 68 -3.02 13.42 -18.87
N ASP A 69 -4.31 13.29 -18.55
CA ASP A 69 -5.37 13.79 -19.43
C ASP A 69 -5.12 15.27 -19.76
N LYS A 70 -5.39 15.71 -20.99
CA LYS A 70 -5.22 17.12 -21.38
C LYS A 70 -6.16 18.06 -20.61
N SER A 71 -7.29 17.54 -20.12
CA SER A 71 -8.19 18.27 -19.23
C SER A 71 -7.72 18.26 -17.77
N SER A 72 -6.64 17.52 -17.46
CA SER A 72 -6.04 17.55 -16.13
C SER A 72 -5.53 18.95 -15.81
N PRO A 73 -5.71 19.44 -14.57
CA PRO A 73 -5.04 20.65 -14.08
C PRO A 73 -3.50 20.57 -14.20
N TRP A 74 -2.94 19.37 -14.40
CA TRP A 74 -1.51 19.12 -14.50
C TRP A 74 -1.08 18.64 -15.90
N ALA A 75 -1.87 18.92 -16.95
CA ALA A 75 -1.59 18.45 -18.31
C ALA A 75 -0.21 18.85 -18.86
N SER A 76 0.42 19.89 -18.32
CA SER A 76 1.78 20.33 -18.68
C SER A 76 2.90 19.67 -17.88
N LEU A 77 2.57 18.87 -16.87
CA LEU A 77 3.56 18.23 -16.01
C LEU A 77 4.17 17.02 -16.71
N GLU A 78 5.50 16.95 -16.74
CA GLU A 78 6.20 15.75 -17.18
C GLU A 78 5.96 14.63 -16.18
N VAL A 79 5.49 13.49 -16.68
CA VAL A 79 5.26 12.30 -15.85
C VAL A 79 6.61 11.67 -15.55
N GLY A 80 6.99 11.63 -14.27
CA GLY A 80 8.17 10.96 -13.77
C GLY A 80 8.18 10.88 -12.25
N GLY A 81 9.01 9.99 -11.68
CA GLY A 81 9.13 9.84 -10.23
C GLY A 81 7.88 9.26 -9.56
N LEU A 82 7.18 8.35 -10.24
CA LEU A 82 6.06 7.62 -9.66
C LEU A 82 6.55 6.77 -8.49
N SER A 83 5.92 6.95 -7.34
CA SER A 83 6.30 6.26 -6.10
C SER A 83 5.07 5.82 -5.31
N GLU A 84 5.29 5.04 -4.26
CA GLU A 84 4.27 4.64 -3.29
C GLU A 84 2.99 4.06 -3.93
N CYS A 85 3.11 3.03 -4.76
CA CYS A 85 1.96 2.48 -5.47
C CYS A 85 1.06 1.60 -4.59
N VAL A 86 -0.25 1.62 -4.86
CA VAL A 86 -1.22 0.68 -4.27
C VAL A 86 -2.37 0.38 -5.23
N TYR A 87 -2.85 -0.86 -5.22
CA TYR A 87 -4.11 -1.23 -5.88
C TYR A 87 -5.24 -1.24 -4.85
N ASP A 88 -6.37 -0.65 -5.21
CA ASP A 88 -7.61 -0.70 -4.43
C ASP A 88 -8.68 -1.46 -5.22
N SER A 89 -9.18 -2.54 -4.63
CA SER A 89 -10.19 -3.39 -5.27
C SER A 89 -11.58 -2.80 -5.25
N TRP A 90 -11.89 -1.94 -4.28
CA TRP A 90 -13.18 -1.28 -4.19
C TRP A 90 -13.46 -0.39 -5.41
N SER A 91 -12.43 0.32 -5.89
CA SER A 91 -12.45 1.15 -7.11
C SER A 91 -11.89 0.42 -8.35
N ALA A 92 -11.42 -0.81 -8.18
CA ALA A 92 -10.67 -1.59 -9.17
C ALA A 92 -9.55 -0.78 -9.85
N SER A 93 -8.84 0.05 -9.10
CA SER A 93 -7.91 1.05 -9.65
C SER A 93 -6.56 1.06 -8.96
N SER A 94 -5.55 1.54 -9.70
CA SER A 94 -4.19 1.69 -9.20
C SER A 94 -3.91 3.15 -8.87
N TYR A 95 -3.25 3.39 -7.75
CA TYR A 95 -2.95 4.72 -7.23
C TYR A 95 -1.45 4.87 -6.99
N PHE A 96 -0.95 6.07 -7.23
CA PHE A 96 0.47 6.39 -7.18
C PHE A 96 0.67 7.78 -6.58
N LYS A 97 1.83 8.00 -5.97
CA LYS A 97 2.34 9.35 -5.79
C LYS A 97 3.00 9.86 -7.06
N LEU A 98 2.72 11.11 -7.38
CA LEU A 98 3.43 11.94 -8.35
C LEU A 98 3.83 13.23 -7.62
N GLY A 99 5.11 13.34 -7.22
CA GLY A 99 5.55 14.40 -6.32
C GLY A 99 4.80 14.35 -4.98
N ARG A 100 4.10 15.45 -4.63
CA ARG A 100 3.24 15.56 -3.44
C ARG A 100 1.75 15.44 -3.74
N ALA A 101 1.39 14.75 -4.82
CA ALA A 101 0.01 14.42 -5.15
C ALA A 101 -0.20 12.91 -5.25
N VAL A 102 -1.44 12.49 -5.06
CA VAL A 102 -1.91 11.15 -5.40
C VAL A 102 -2.66 11.22 -6.72
N VAL A 103 -2.33 10.31 -7.62
CA VAL A 103 -2.97 10.13 -8.93
C VAL A 103 -3.54 8.71 -9.05
N ARG A 104 -4.60 8.57 -9.83
CA ARG A 104 -5.26 7.29 -10.17
C ARG A 104 -5.00 6.97 -11.64
N LEU A 105 -4.61 5.72 -11.91
CA LEU A 105 -4.49 5.19 -13.26
C LEU A 105 -5.83 4.59 -13.72
N LEU A 106 -6.31 5.07 -14.86
CA LEU A 106 -7.54 4.64 -15.55
C LEU A 106 -7.18 4.25 -16.99
N GLY A 107 -7.07 2.94 -17.25
CA GLY A 107 -6.47 2.48 -18.51
C GLY A 107 -5.00 2.91 -18.59
N ASP A 108 -4.68 3.74 -19.57
CA ASP A 108 -3.37 4.37 -19.79
C ASP A 108 -3.31 5.84 -19.29
N GLY A 109 -4.45 6.43 -18.97
CA GLY A 109 -4.56 7.81 -18.49
C GLY A 109 -4.43 7.93 -16.97
N MET A 110 -3.71 8.96 -16.52
CA MET A 110 -3.64 9.34 -15.10
C MET A 110 -4.56 10.52 -14.79
N SER A 111 -5.28 10.40 -13.68
CA SER A 111 -6.20 11.41 -13.18
C SER A 111 -5.81 11.86 -11.77
N PRO A 112 -5.85 13.17 -11.45
CA PRO A 112 -5.62 13.67 -10.10
C PRO A 112 -6.62 13.13 -9.07
N VAL A 113 -6.16 12.80 -7.86
CA VAL A 113 -7.00 12.32 -6.75
C VAL A 113 -6.99 13.29 -5.58
N ALA A 114 -5.79 13.67 -5.13
CA ALA A 114 -5.62 14.61 -4.02
C ALA A 114 -4.20 15.20 -4.00
N GLY A 115 -4.02 16.34 -3.35
CA GLY A 115 -2.71 16.97 -3.22
C GLY A 115 -2.34 17.79 -4.46
N HIS A 116 -1.09 18.25 -4.48
CA HIS A 116 -0.52 18.97 -5.60
C HIS A 116 0.95 18.57 -5.78
N PRO A 117 1.42 18.21 -6.99
CA PRO A 117 2.76 17.64 -7.19
C PRO A 117 3.89 18.50 -6.61
N ASN A 118 3.73 19.82 -6.67
CA ASN A 118 4.79 20.79 -6.34
C ASN A 118 4.52 21.62 -5.08
N GLU A 119 3.35 21.50 -4.45
CA GLU A 119 3.01 22.31 -3.26
C GLU A 119 2.96 21.43 -2.02
N ALA A 120 3.82 21.74 -1.06
CA ALA A 120 3.85 21.06 0.24
C ALA A 120 2.82 21.66 1.21
N GLY A 121 2.33 20.86 2.14
CA GLY A 121 1.52 21.35 3.25
C GLY A 121 0.73 20.23 3.94
N HIS A 122 -0.09 20.60 4.92
CA HIS A 122 -0.87 19.65 5.72
C HIS A 122 -2.39 19.90 5.63
N ALA A 123 -2.83 20.72 4.68
CA ALA A 123 -4.25 21.07 4.52
C ALA A 123 -5.11 19.82 4.28
N ASP A 124 -6.12 19.60 5.12
CA ASP A 124 -7.18 18.60 4.90
C ASP A 124 -8.27 19.17 3.98
N GLY A 125 -9.20 18.32 3.54
CA GLY A 125 -10.36 18.70 2.75
C GLY A 125 -10.44 17.99 1.40
N PRO A 126 -11.24 18.53 0.46
CA PRO A 126 -11.39 17.96 -0.88
C PRO A 126 -10.05 17.84 -1.61
N GLY A 127 -9.90 16.84 -2.46
CA GLY A 127 -8.66 16.51 -3.19
C GLY A 127 -7.86 17.70 -3.74
N PRO A 128 -8.48 18.66 -4.45
CA PRO A 128 -7.79 19.84 -5.00
C PRO A 128 -7.21 20.80 -3.94
N ILE A 129 -7.81 20.83 -2.75
CA ILE A 129 -7.44 21.72 -1.63
C ILE A 129 -6.46 21.01 -0.71
N ALA A 130 -6.55 19.69 -0.59
CA ALA A 130 -5.66 18.91 0.24
C ALA A 130 -4.18 19.12 -0.15
N ARG A 131 -3.28 19.09 0.83
CA ARG A 131 -1.83 19.14 0.62
C ARG A 131 -1.14 18.03 1.41
N PHE A 132 0.01 17.60 0.92
CA PHE A 132 0.88 16.62 1.59
C PHE A 132 2.27 17.24 1.76
N SER A 133 2.95 17.05 2.89
CA SER A 133 4.30 17.60 3.08
C SER A 133 5.36 16.76 2.40
N ASN A 134 5.15 15.44 2.39
CA ASN A 134 6.04 14.44 1.82
C ASN A 134 7.47 14.52 2.41
N THR A 135 7.57 14.59 3.73
CA THR A 135 8.86 14.74 4.43
C THR A 135 9.67 13.44 4.45
N TYR A 136 9.02 12.29 4.23
CA TYR A 136 9.67 10.98 4.17
C TYR A 136 9.05 10.14 3.06
N VAL A 137 9.85 9.22 2.51
CA VAL A 137 9.37 8.17 1.62
C VAL A 137 8.45 7.26 2.44
N GLY A 138 7.17 7.22 2.07
CA GLY A 138 6.12 6.46 2.76
C GLY A 138 5.63 5.28 1.94
N GLN A 139 4.75 4.48 2.51
CA GLN A 139 3.98 3.46 1.80
C GLN A 139 2.52 3.85 1.82
N MET A 140 1.80 3.62 0.72
CA MET A 140 0.34 3.68 0.69
C MET A 140 -0.27 2.31 1.00
N ALA A 141 -1.42 2.32 1.68
CA ALA A 141 -2.22 1.12 1.92
C ALA A 141 -3.69 1.37 1.55
N SER A 142 -4.34 0.39 0.93
CA SER A 142 -5.79 0.37 0.71
C SER A 142 -6.43 -0.54 1.76
N ASP A 143 -7.60 -0.16 2.27
CA ASP A 143 -8.43 -1.05 3.09
C ASP A 143 -9.40 -1.92 2.27
N GLY A 144 -9.42 -1.77 0.95
CA GLY A 144 -10.35 -2.43 0.04
C GLY A 144 -11.82 -2.01 0.23
N ALA A 145 -12.08 -0.94 0.97
CA ALA A 145 -13.41 -0.37 1.20
C ALA A 145 -13.53 1.09 0.75
N GLY A 146 -12.63 1.52 -0.15
CA GLY A 146 -12.64 2.86 -0.72
C GLY A 146 -11.87 3.89 0.11
N ASN A 147 -10.98 3.46 1.01
CA ASN A 147 -10.04 4.36 1.66
C ASN A 147 -8.60 3.98 1.33
N LEU A 148 -7.80 5.00 1.00
CA LEU A 148 -6.35 4.91 0.95
C LEU A 148 -5.77 5.58 2.19
N PHE A 149 -4.69 5.02 2.71
CA PHE A 149 -3.94 5.54 3.84
C PHE A 149 -2.51 5.83 3.40
N LEU A 150 -2.05 7.03 3.72
CA LEU A 150 -0.75 7.56 3.34
C LEU A 150 -0.01 8.05 4.58
N ALA A 151 1.25 7.68 4.74
CA ALA A 151 2.15 8.31 5.70
C ALA A 151 2.63 9.67 5.15
N ASP A 152 2.47 10.73 5.94
CA ASP A 152 2.85 12.10 5.58
C ASP A 152 3.58 12.77 6.76
N GLY A 153 4.79 12.25 7.04
CA GLY A 153 5.56 12.68 8.20
C GLY A 153 4.98 12.16 9.51
N PRO A 154 4.69 13.02 10.50
CA PRO A 154 4.02 12.61 11.73
C PRO A 154 2.52 12.32 11.54
N HIS A 155 1.96 12.64 10.36
CA HIS A 155 0.55 12.47 10.06
C HIS A 155 0.28 11.19 9.29
N VAL A 156 -0.87 10.56 9.53
CA VAL A 156 -1.45 9.55 8.64
C VAL A 156 -2.67 10.16 7.97
N ARG A 157 -2.65 10.21 6.65
CA ARG A 157 -3.68 10.83 5.82
C ARG A 157 -4.61 9.73 5.32
N ARG A 158 -5.91 9.86 5.59
CA ARG A 158 -6.95 9.03 4.99
C ARG A 158 -7.54 9.77 3.80
N ILE A 159 -7.44 9.15 2.63
CA ILE A 159 -8.04 9.60 1.38
C ILE A 159 -9.26 8.73 1.12
N GLN A 160 -10.45 9.26 1.39
CA GLN A 160 -11.71 8.61 1.10
C GLN A 160 -12.07 8.82 -0.37
N LEU A 161 -12.23 7.73 -1.11
CA LEU A 161 -12.55 7.75 -2.53
C LEU A 161 -14.04 8.10 -2.75
N PRO A 162 -14.38 8.88 -3.79
CA PRO A 162 -15.77 9.15 -4.19
C PRO A 162 -16.57 7.87 -4.42
N ALA A 163 -17.82 7.84 -3.92
CA ALA A 163 -18.72 6.70 -4.12
C ALA A 163 -18.92 6.35 -5.60
N ALA A 164 -18.93 7.36 -6.48
CA ALA A 164 -19.01 7.18 -7.92
C ALA A 164 -17.84 6.40 -8.54
N TRP A 165 -16.72 6.25 -7.84
CA TRP A 165 -15.54 5.52 -8.31
C TRP A 165 -15.57 4.04 -7.97
N ARG A 166 -16.58 3.59 -7.21
CA ARG A 166 -16.77 2.18 -6.88
C ARG A 166 -16.89 1.35 -8.15
N ALA A 167 -16.11 0.28 -8.24
CA ALA A 167 -16.20 -0.67 -9.32
C ALA A 167 -17.61 -1.31 -9.34
N ALA A 168 -18.15 -1.52 -10.53
CA ALA A 168 -19.39 -2.27 -10.68
C ALA A 168 -19.17 -3.71 -10.16
N PRO A 169 -20.15 -4.30 -9.45
CA PRO A 169 -20.06 -5.70 -9.06
C PRO A 169 -19.91 -6.55 -10.32
N ALA A 170 -19.03 -7.56 -10.25
CA ALA A 170 -18.84 -8.47 -11.38
C ALA A 170 -20.20 -9.07 -11.81
N PRO A 171 -20.50 -9.16 -13.11
CA PRO A 171 -21.73 -9.79 -13.56
C PRO A 171 -21.76 -11.22 -13.04
N ALA A 172 -22.84 -11.59 -12.33
CA ALA A 172 -23.04 -12.95 -11.85
C ALA A 172 -22.92 -13.90 -13.04
N THR A 173 -21.96 -14.83 -12.99
CA THR A 173 -21.79 -15.84 -14.02
C THR A 173 -23.08 -16.65 -14.13
N PRO A 174 -23.76 -16.70 -15.30
CA PRO A 174 -24.88 -17.60 -15.48
C PRO A 174 -24.38 -19.04 -15.30
N ALA A 175 -25.13 -19.83 -14.55
CA ALA A 175 -24.83 -21.22 -14.27
C ALA A 175 -24.51 -21.99 -15.57
N THR A 176 -23.37 -22.68 -15.51
CA THR A 176 -22.77 -23.62 -16.46
C THR A 176 -23.62 -24.04 -17.67
N ALA A 177 -23.28 -23.54 -18.86
CA ALA A 177 -23.60 -24.23 -20.12
C ALA A 177 -22.51 -25.29 -20.42
N PRO A 178 -22.86 -26.47 -20.97
CA PRO A 178 -21.93 -27.58 -21.13
C PRO A 178 -20.88 -27.31 -22.21
N ALA A 179 -19.65 -27.76 -21.95
CA ALA A 179 -18.47 -27.54 -22.76
C ALA A 179 -18.58 -28.12 -24.19
N PRO A 180 -18.11 -27.40 -25.24
CA PRO A 180 -17.92 -28.00 -26.56
C PRO A 180 -16.61 -28.83 -26.61
N ALA A 181 -16.69 -29.89 -27.41
CA ALA A 181 -15.71 -30.97 -27.53
C ALA A 181 -14.36 -30.55 -28.16
N LYS A 182 -13.30 -31.21 -27.68
CA LYS A 182 -11.91 -31.12 -28.19
C LYS A 182 -11.83 -31.45 -29.70
N ARG A 183 -11.02 -30.69 -30.44
CA ARG A 183 -10.53 -31.08 -31.77
C ARG A 183 -9.03 -30.84 -31.90
N GLY A 184 -8.29 -31.95 -32.02
CA GLY A 184 -7.17 -32.22 -32.92
C GLY A 184 -5.94 -31.31 -32.93
N GLU A 185 -4.84 -31.84 -32.39
CA GLU A 185 -3.46 -31.46 -32.70
C GLU A 185 -3.10 -31.72 -34.17
N ALA A 186 -2.31 -30.83 -34.77
CA ALA A 186 -1.39 -31.14 -35.86
C ALA A 186 -0.18 -30.20 -35.74
N GLY A 187 1.00 -30.77 -35.43
CA GLY A 187 2.27 -30.05 -35.38
C GLY A 187 2.85 -29.79 -36.77
N HIS A 188 3.83 -28.89 -36.87
CA HIS A 188 4.86 -28.87 -37.92
C HIS A 188 6.14 -28.23 -37.37
N SER A 189 7.25 -28.92 -37.61
CA SER A 189 8.64 -28.55 -37.38
C SER A 189 9.17 -27.56 -38.42
N GLY A 190 10.15 -26.74 -38.06
CA GLY A 190 10.98 -25.99 -39.02
C GLY A 190 12.11 -25.24 -38.32
N SER A 191 13.35 -25.49 -38.76
CA SER A 191 14.60 -24.96 -38.25
C SER A 191 15.07 -23.69 -38.97
N ASP A 192 16.11 -23.10 -38.38
CA ASP A 192 17.18 -22.27 -38.96
C ASP A 192 16.95 -20.77 -39.21
N GLY A 193 17.95 -20.00 -38.77
CA GLY A 193 18.54 -18.99 -39.66
C GLY A 193 18.57 -17.53 -39.19
N ASP A 194 19.60 -17.22 -38.41
CA ASP A 194 20.50 -16.09 -38.66
C ASP A 194 20.19 -14.66 -38.14
N SER A 195 21.31 -14.02 -37.89
CA SER A 195 21.68 -12.81 -37.20
C SER A 195 21.15 -11.48 -37.77
N ALA A 196 20.96 -10.50 -36.87
CA ALA A 196 21.24 -9.10 -37.14
C ALA A 196 21.56 -8.32 -35.86
N ARG A 197 22.78 -7.79 -35.82
CA ARG A 197 23.25 -6.73 -34.93
C ARG A 197 22.48 -5.43 -35.19
N GLY A 198 22.32 -4.62 -34.15
CA GLY A 198 22.11 -3.17 -34.29
C GLY A 198 20.90 -2.67 -33.52
N GLY A 199 21.14 -2.10 -32.35
CA GLY A 199 20.08 -1.52 -31.53
C GLY A 199 20.63 -0.82 -30.29
N GLY A 200 21.63 0.05 -30.46
CA GLY A 200 21.89 1.07 -29.45
C GLY A 200 20.70 2.03 -29.46
N SER A 201 19.74 1.84 -28.55
CA SER A 201 18.51 2.63 -28.53
C SER A 201 18.33 3.34 -27.19
N ARG A 202 18.54 4.66 -27.23
CA ARG A 202 17.71 5.71 -26.62
C ARG A 202 17.49 5.77 -25.10
N ILE A 203 17.93 4.79 -24.31
CA ILE A 203 17.88 4.84 -22.83
C ILE A 203 18.88 5.89 -22.29
N GLU A 204 20.05 6.03 -22.93
CA GLU A 204 21.07 7.00 -22.50
C GLU A 204 20.75 8.47 -22.81
N ALA A 205 19.80 8.74 -23.72
CA ALA A 205 19.42 10.11 -24.07
C ALA A 205 18.41 10.73 -23.09
N ALA A 206 17.62 9.91 -22.39
CA ALA A 206 16.68 10.37 -21.35
C ALA A 206 17.35 10.50 -19.97
N ALA A 207 18.36 9.66 -19.68
CA ALA A 207 19.11 9.70 -18.43
C ALA A 207 19.92 11.01 -18.23
N ALA A 208 20.25 11.73 -19.30
CA ALA A 208 20.98 13.00 -19.22
C ALA A 208 20.14 14.20 -18.75
N ALA A 209 18.81 14.10 -18.75
CA ALA A 209 17.91 15.18 -18.33
C ALA A 209 17.58 15.18 -16.82
N LEU A 210 17.92 14.11 -16.09
CA LEU A 210 17.49 13.89 -14.70
C LEU A 210 18.55 14.27 -13.64
N ALA A 211 19.70 14.83 -14.05
CA ALA A 211 20.72 15.32 -13.12
C ALA A 211 20.32 16.60 -12.32
N GLY A 212 19.12 17.14 -12.56
CA GLY A 212 18.67 18.43 -12.02
C GLY A 212 17.81 18.39 -10.75
N CYS A 213 17.28 17.24 -10.32
CA CYS A 213 16.40 17.18 -9.15
C CYS A 213 17.22 17.04 -7.85
N ARG A 214 17.76 18.16 -7.36
CA ARG A 214 18.20 18.27 -5.96
C ARG A 214 17.07 18.82 -5.11
N ILE A 215 16.86 18.20 -3.95
CA ILE A 215 16.02 18.71 -2.86
C ILE A 215 16.56 20.09 -2.48
N ALA A 216 15.84 21.15 -2.85
CA ALA A 216 16.08 22.48 -2.31
C ALA A 216 15.45 22.55 -0.92
N GLY A 217 16.25 23.03 0.05
CA GLY A 217 15.86 23.18 1.44
C GLY A 217 14.76 24.22 1.67
N ASP A 218 14.29 24.21 2.90
CA ASP A 218 13.18 24.97 3.47
C ASP A 218 12.95 26.35 2.84
N VAL A 219 11.77 26.51 2.24
CA VAL A 219 11.21 27.80 1.84
C VAL A 219 9.90 27.96 2.60
N GLU A 220 9.83 29.01 3.43
CA GLU A 220 8.60 29.44 4.09
C GLU A 220 7.49 29.69 3.06
N ALA A 221 6.29 29.21 3.37
CA ALA A 221 5.11 29.33 2.52
C ALA A 221 4.73 30.80 2.31
N PRO A 222 4.51 31.26 1.06
CA PRO A 222 3.81 32.52 0.84
C PRO A 222 2.31 32.32 1.05
N ASP A 223 1.66 33.35 1.59
CA ASP A 223 0.22 33.40 1.82
C ASP A 223 -0.57 33.15 0.53
N ALA A 224 -1.62 32.34 0.64
CA ALA A 224 -2.44 31.89 -0.46
C ALA A 224 -3.34 33.04 -1.00
N GLU A 225 -2.86 33.75 -2.01
CA GLU A 225 -3.71 34.59 -2.85
C GLU A 225 -3.79 34.05 -4.29
N GLY A 226 -4.96 33.48 -4.59
CA GLY A 226 -5.62 33.48 -5.90
C GLY A 226 -4.81 33.12 -7.15
N GLN A 227 -4.64 31.84 -7.43
CA GLN A 227 -4.42 31.34 -8.79
C GLN A 227 -5.70 30.63 -9.26
N GLU A 228 -6.33 31.14 -10.32
CA GLU A 228 -7.57 30.61 -10.89
C GLU A 228 -7.40 29.14 -11.29
N GLY A 229 -8.12 28.27 -10.56
CA GLY A 229 -8.00 26.82 -10.65
C GLY A 229 -8.65 26.25 -11.89
N GLY A 230 -7.90 25.44 -12.64
CA GLY A 230 -8.50 24.43 -13.51
C GLY A 230 -9.44 23.57 -12.68
N SER A 231 -10.73 23.60 -13.00
CA SER A 231 -11.77 22.87 -12.28
C SER A 231 -11.51 21.37 -12.38
N TRP A 232 -11.24 20.71 -11.24
CA TRP A 232 -11.30 19.26 -11.15
C TRP A 232 -12.76 18.85 -11.35
N GLY A 233 -13.11 18.36 -12.55
CA GLY A 233 -14.48 17.96 -12.84
C GLY A 233 -14.89 16.68 -12.10
N GLY A 234 -16.10 16.68 -11.50
CA GLY A 234 -16.70 15.49 -10.87
C GLY A 234 -16.61 15.42 -9.34
N GLU A 235 -17.12 14.34 -8.74
CA GLU A 235 -16.92 14.08 -7.29
C GLU A 235 -15.43 13.86 -7.00
N VAL A 236 -14.92 14.55 -5.98
CA VAL A 236 -13.50 14.52 -5.59
C VAL A 236 -13.30 13.75 -4.29
N ALA A 237 -12.11 13.14 -4.13
CA ALA A 237 -11.75 12.46 -2.91
C ALA A 237 -11.73 13.43 -1.72
N GLN A 238 -11.96 12.90 -0.52
CA GLN A 238 -11.89 13.66 0.73
C GLN A 238 -10.67 13.23 1.53
N VAL A 239 -9.82 14.19 1.90
CA VAL A 239 -8.62 13.96 2.70
C VAL A 239 -8.87 14.40 4.12
N SER A 240 -8.50 13.53 5.07
CA SER A 240 -8.57 13.80 6.50
C SER A 240 -7.33 13.27 7.21
N THR A 241 -6.85 13.99 8.20
CA THR A 241 -5.76 13.55 9.06
C THR A 241 -6.30 12.68 10.20
N LEU A 242 -5.72 11.50 10.36
CA LEU A 242 -6.01 10.67 11.53
C LEU A 242 -5.43 11.34 12.79
N PRO A 243 -6.09 11.22 13.97
CA PRO A 243 -5.65 11.86 15.21
C PRO A 243 -4.20 11.53 15.54
N PRO A 244 -3.48 12.37 16.32
CA PRO A 244 -2.05 12.20 16.60
C PRO A 244 -1.76 10.75 16.96
N CYS A 245 -1.09 10.09 16.01
CA CYS A 245 -1.16 8.66 15.87
C CYS A 245 -0.25 7.96 16.89
N LEU A 246 0.76 8.64 17.41
CA LEU A 246 1.92 8.00 18.02
C LEU A 246 2.44 8.78 19.25
N PRO A 247 3.18 8.11 20.14
CA PRO A 247 3.84 8.78 21.27
C PRO A 247 4.92 9.75 20.76
N GLY A 248 4.87 11.01 21.18
CA GLY A 248 5.78 12.07 20.77
C GLY A 248 5.25 12.87 19.58
N GLU A 249 5.20 14.20 19.69
CA GLU A 249 4.57 15.09 18.69
C GLU A 249 5.25 15.01 17.30
N ASP A 250 6.52 14.60 17.24
CA ASP A 250 7.33 14.54 16.00
C ASP A 250 7.65 13.11 15.52
N THR A 251 7.00 12.08 16.07
CA THR A 251 7.29 10.70 15.67
C THR A 251 6.76 10.44 14.25
N ALA A 252 7.69 10.36 13.29
CA ALA A 252 7.36 10.09 11.89
C ALA A 252 6.87 8.65 11.68
N VAL A 253 5.83 8.53 10.86
CA VAL A 253 5.38 7.27 10.28
C VAL A 253 6.14 7.08 8.96
N HIS A 254 6.84 5.95 8.82
CA HIS A 254 7.60 5.62 7.62
C HIS A 254 6.89 4.62 6.72
N SER A 255 5.98 3.81 7.28
CA SER A 255 5.27 2.80 6.51
C SER A 255 3.89 2.54 7.07
N VAL A 256 2.97 2.15 6.18
CA VAL A 256 1.59 1.82 6.50
C VAL A 256 1.24 0.52 5.79
N ALA A 257 0.55 -0.38 6.47
CA ALA A 257 0.03 -1.61 5.89
C ALA A 257 -1.37 -1.91 6.44
N PHE A 258 -2.25 -2.44 5.60
CA PHE A 258 -3.54 -2.93 6.03
C PHE A 258 -3.48 -4.44 6.23
N VAL A 259 -3.86 -4.91 7.42
CA VAL A 259 -4.06 -6.32 7.72
C VAL A 259 -5.57 -6.56 7.83
N PRO A 260 -6.20 -7.26 6.87
CA PRO A 260 -7.63 -7.49 6.95
C PRO A 260 -7.97 -8.39 8.14
N ALA A 261 -9.17 -8.21 8.70
CA ALA A 261 -9.68 -9.13 9.71
C ALA A 261 -9.79 -10.53 9.11
N ALA A 262 -9.38 -11.55 9.88
CA ALA A 262 -9.57 -12.92 9.46
C ALA A 262 -11.07 -13.16 9.30
N ALA A 263 -11.51 -13.57 8.11
CA ALA A 263 -12.88 -14.03 7.94
C ALA A 263 -13.07 -15.23 8.88
N ASN A 264 -13.99 -15.12 9.84
CA ASN A 264 -14.22 -16.09 10.91
C ASN A 264 -14.03 -17.55 10.44
N ALA A 265 -12.88 -18.16 10.73
CA ALA A 265 -12.73 -19.60 10.72
C ALA A 265 -13.41 -20.16 11.99
N ARG A 266 -14.75 -20.11 12.04
CA ARG A 266 -15.50 -20.93 12.98
C ARG A 266 -15.40 -22.38 12.53
N GLY A 267 -14.41 -23.09 13.06
CA GLY A 267 -14.26 -24.52 12.83
C GLY A 267 -13.09 -25.15 13.58
N GLY A 268 -13.33 -25.53 14.84
CA GLY A 268 -12.80 -26.73 15.49
C GLY A 268 -11.28 -26.87 15.68
N ALA A 269 -10.87 -26.95 16.95
CA ALA A 269 -9.61 -27.60 17.32
C ALA A 269 -9.59 -29.06 16.84
N GLY A 270 -8.54 -29.47 16.11
CA GLY A 270 -8.17 -30.88 15.94
C GLY A 270 -7.62 -31.29 14.56
N GLY A 271 -6.33 -31.64 14.51
CA GLY A 271 -5.81 -32.80 13.75
C GLY A 271 -5.46 -32.66 12.26
N GLY A 272 -4.15 -32.58 11.96
CA GLY A 272 -3.50 -33.19 10.78
C GLY A 272 -3.69 -32.55 9.39
N PRO A 273 -2.68 -32.60 8.50
CA PRO A 273 -2.76 -31.97 7.18
C PRO A 273 -3.44 -32.92 6.18
N ALA A 274 -4.59 -32.52 5.66
CA ALA A 274 -5.16 -33.09 4.44
C ALA A 274 -5.09 -32.05 3.32
N ALA A 275 -4.57 -32.48 2.17
CA ALA A 275 -4.49 -31.70 0.95
C ALA A 275 -5.87 -31.60 0.27
N GLY A 276 -6.14 -30.46 -0.37
CA GLY A 276 -7.28 -30.26 -1.25
C GLY A 276 -8.28 -29.22 -0.71
N ASP A 277 -8.52 -28.20 -1.54
CA ASP A 277 -9.63 -27.24 -1.47
C ASP A 277 -9.57 -26.13 -0.41
N THR A 278 -8.70 -25.14 -0.64
CA THR A 278 -8.89 -23.78 -0.08
C THR A 278 -9.95 -23.04 -0.88
N ALA A 279 -11.23 -23.29 -0.58
CA ALA A 279 -12.30 -22.37 -0.93
C ALA A 279 -12.04 -21.02 -0.24
N GLY A 280 -12.06 -19.94 -1.02
CA GLY A 280 -11.60 -18.61 -0.62
C GLY A 280 -12.33 -18.05 0.60
N ALA A 281 -11.59 -17.83 1.68
CA ALA A 281 -11.99 -16.91 2.73
C ALA A 281 -11.86 -15.48 2.17
N SER A 282 -12.98 -14.86 1.80
CA SER A 282 -13.02 -13.45 1.40
C SER A 282 -12.66 -12.60 2.62
N ALA A 283 -11.48 -11.99 2.60
CA ALA A 283 -11.04 -11.08 3.64
C ALA A 283 -12.01 -9.88 3.69
N ALA A 284 -12.50 -9.53 4.88
CA ALA A 284 -13.54 -8.51 5.01
C ALA A 284 -12.97 -7.11 4.79
N ALA A 285 -13.06 -6.63 3.54
CA ALA A 285 -12.73 -5.27 3.12
C ALA A 285 -13.20 -4.21 4.13
N GLY A 286 -12.34 -3.24 4.43
CA GLY A 286 -12.62 -2.13 5.36
C GLY A 286 -12.62 -2.51 6.84
N THR A 287 -12.52 -3.80 7.18
CA THR A 287 -12.44 -4.27 8.56
C THR A 287 -11.09 -4.96 8.77
N GLY A 288 -10.35 -4.51 9.77
CA GLY A 288 -8.99 -5.00 9.97
C GLY A 288 -8.18 -4.11 10.89
N TRP A 289 -6.88 -4.18 10.72
CA TRP A 289 -5.92 -3.37 11.43
C TRP A 289 -5.11 -2.57 10.42
N LEU A 290 -5.12 -1.25 10.58
CA LEU A 290 -4.10 -0.40 9.99
C LEU A 290 -2.85 -0.49 10.86
N VAL A 291 -1.76 -1.00 10.32
CA VAL A 291 -0.46 -1.08 10.99
C VAL A 291 0.40 0.10 10.55
N LEU A 292 0.93 0.83 11.52
CA LEU A 292 1.78 2.00 11.33
C LEU A 292 3.20 1.66 11.79
N GLY A 293 4.19 1.84 10.92
CA GLY A 293 5.59 1.62 11.24
C GLY A 293 6.33 2.93 11.49
N THR A 294 6.93 3.07 12.68
CA THR A 294 7.96 4.08 12.99
C THR A 294 9.34 3.47 12.78
N GLN A 295 10.41 4.22 13.05
CA GLN A 295 11.77 3.66 12.98
C GLN A 295 11.95 2.44 13.90
N THR A 296 11.29 2.41 15.07
CA THR A 296 11.63 1.45 16.13
C THR A 296 10.44 0.68 16.72
N ALA A 297 9.23 1.00 16.29
CA ALA A 297 8.02 0.35 16.74
C ALA A 297 6.96 0.26 15.65
N LEU A 298 6.07 -0.71 15.83
CA LEU A 298 4.86 -0.86 15.06
C LEU A 298 3.68 -0.55 15.96
N TYR A 299 2.70 0.16 15.43
CA TYR A 299 1.43 0.45 16.09
C TYR A 299 0.30 -0.09 15.23
N ARG A 300 -0.86 -0.31 15.84
CA ARG A 300 -2.06 -0.78 15.15
C ARG A 300 -3.26 0.08 15.51
N LEU A 301 -4.11 0.31 14.53
CA LEU A 301 -5.36 1.04 14.66
C LEU A 301 -6.48 0.19 14.05
N ARG A 302 -7.57 0.02 14.79
CA ARG A 302 -8.71 -0.80 14.34
C ARG A 302 -9.52 -0.05 13.30
N LEU A 303 -9.88 -0.73 12.21
CA LEU A 303 -10.81 -0.25 11.18
C LEU A 303 -12.13 -1.04 11.21
N PRO A 304 -13.28 -0.42 10.83
CA PRO A 304 -13.40 0.97 10.36
C PRO A 304 -13.26 1.96 11.52
N LEU A 305 -12.78 3.17 11.21
CA LEU A 305 -12.80 4.26 12.19
C LEU A 305 -14.25 4.69 12.44
N PRO A 306 -14.64 4.96 13.69
CA PRO A 306 -15.95 5.53 13.96
C PRO A 306 -16.07 6.86 13.21
N LEU A 307 -17.18 7.05 12.50
CA LEU A 307 -17.50 8.31 11.83
C LEU A 307 -17.44 9.43 12.89
N ALA A 308 -16.62 10.45 12.67
CA ALA A 308 -16.70 11.66 13.46
C ALA A 308 -18.10 12.24 13.25
N LEU A 309 -18.88 12.37 14.32
CA LEU A 309 -20.20 12.97 14.28
C LEU A 309 -20.07 14.38 13.66
N GLU A 310 -20.87 14.67 12.64
CA GLU A 310 -21.00 16.03 12.11
C GLU A 310 -21.21 17.04 13.24
N PRO A 311 -20.68 18.26 13.13
CA PRO A 311 -20.95 19.30 14.11
C PRO A 311 -22.48 19.50 14.20
N PRO A 312 -23.04 19.65 15.42
CA PRO A 312 -24.48 19.75 15.60
C PRO A 312 -25.02 20.92 14.76
N ALA A 313 -26.07 20.66 13.98
CA ALA A 313 -26.76 21.67 13.19
C ALA A 313 -27.05 22.89 14.08
N ALA A 314 -26.69 24.08 13.60
CA ALA A 314 -26.93 25.32 14.31
C ALA A 314 -28.41 25.42 14.71
N PRO A 315 -28.74 25.76 15.97
CA PRO A 315 -30.12 25.86 16.39
C PRO A 315 -30.83 26.93 15.56
N SER A 316 -31.93 26.54 14.91
CA SER A 316 -32.80 27.48 14.20
C SER A 316 -33.35 28.52 15.18
N PRO A 317 -33.45 29.81 14.80
CA PRO A 317 -33.95 30.84 15.71
C PRO A 317 -35.46 30.69 15.89
N GLY A 318 -35.88 30.04 16.98
CA GLY A 318 -37.27 29.78 17.31
C GLY A 318 -37.68 30.39 18.64
N GLY A 319 -38.35 31.54 18.56
CA GLY A 319 -39.47 32.00 19.42
C GLY A 319 -39.41 31.78 20.94
N SER A 320 -39.23 32.88 21.66
CA SER A 320 -39.48 33.04 23.10
C SER A 320 -40.86 32.53 23.53
N SER A 321 -40.91 31.70 24.58
CA SER A 321 -41.95 31.78 25.61
C SER A 321 -41.52 31.04 26.87
N ALA A 322 -41.49 31.78 27.98
CA ALA A 322 -41.03 31.33 29.29
C ALA A 322 -42.14 30.58 30.04
N THR A 323 -41.79 29.43 30.63
CA THR A 323 -42.24 29.00 31.96
C THR A 323 -41.30 27.89 32.45
N ALA A 324 -40.63 28.12 33.58
CA ALA A 324 -39.67 27.18 34.17
C ALA A 324 -40.32 26.41 35.33
N PRO A 325 -40.09 25.08 35.42
CA PRO A 325 -39.98 24.42 36.70
C PRO A 325 -38.51 24.00 36.94
N SER A 326 -38.12 24.05 38.21
CA SER A 326 -36.81 23.63 38.71
C SER A 326 -36.52 22.18 38.35
N ALA A 327 -35.59 21.97 37.42
CA ALA A 327 -35.04 20.67 37.07
C ALA A 327 -33.55 20.64 37.44
N ALA A 328 -33.08 19.46 37.88
CA ALA A 328 -31.68 19.18 38.19
C ALA A 328 -30.75 19.71 37.07
N PRO A 329 -29.51 20.14 37.41
CA PRO A 329 -28.59 20.67 36.41
C PRO A 329 -28.46 19.66 35.26
N PRO A 330 -28.55 20.09 33.99
CA PRO A 330 -28.40 19.19 32.86
C PRO A 330 -27.06 18.48 32.99
N SER A 331 -27.10 17.14 32.97
CA SER A 331 -25.91 16.32 32.87
C SER A 331 -25.04 16.88 31.74
N LEU A 332 -23.78 17.21 32.04
CA LEU A 332 -22.82 17.62 31.02
C LEU A 332 -22.89 16.63 29.85
N PRO A 333 -23.01 17.10 28.60
CA PRO A 333 -23.02 16.20 27.45
C PRO A 333 -21.75 15.35 27.49
N SER A 334 -21.91 14.03 27.35
CA SER A 334 -20.79 13.11 27.21
C SER A 334 -19.82 13.67 26.17
N PRO A 335 -18.51 13.76 26.44
CA PRO A 335 -17.56 14.23 25.45
C PRO A 335 -17.72 13.41 24.17
N PRO A 336 -17.60 14.03 22.98
CA PRO A 336 -17.71 13.30 21.73
C PRO A 336 -16.72 12.13 21.75
N PRO A 337 -17.07 10.97 21.17
CA PRO A 337 -16.18 9.82 21.16
C PRO A 337 -14.85 10.22 20.52
N SER A 338 -13.78 10.22 21.31
CA SER A 338 -12.44 10.45 20.78
C SER A 338 -12.09 9.30 19.84
N LEU A 339 -11.63 9.62 18.63
CA LEU A 339 -11.13 8.62 17.70
C LEU A 339 -10.08 7.72 18.40
N PRO A 340 -10.10 6.39 18.13
CA PRO A 340 -9.23 5.45 18.81
C PRO A 340 -7.76 5.81 18.56
N ARG A 341 -6.96 5.84 19.62
CA ARG A 341 -5.51 6.03 19.49
C ARG A 341 -4.84 4.74 19.02
N PRO A 342 -3.85 4.81 18.10
CA PRO A 342 -3.06 3.64 17.75
C PRO A 342 -2.38 3.03 18.97
N GLN A 343 -2.40 1.71 19.05
CA GLN A 343 -1.86 0.93 20.15
C GLN A 343 -0.52 0.33 19.74
N LEU A 344 0.45 0.27 20.66
CA LEU A 344 1.71 -0.43 20.41
C LEU A 344 1.42 -1.88 20.00
N PHE A 345 1.89 -2.26 18.82
CA PHE A 345 1.71 -3.58 18.26
C PHE A 345 2.96 -4.43 18.45
N ALA A 346 4.15 -3.90 18.15
CA ALA A 346 5.43 -4.57 18.33
C ALA A 346 6.58 -3.57 18.46
N GLY A 347 7.72 -3.99 19.00
CA GLY A 347 8.87 -3.10 19.17
C GLY A 347 8.72 -2.17 20.38
N ARG A 348 9.54 -1.12 20.42
CA ARG A 348 9.46 -0.08 21.44
C ARG A 348 10.10 1.21 20.94
N GLU A 349 9.33 2.30 21.01
CA GLU A 349 9.78 3.59 20.51
C GLU A 349 11.09 4.05 21.17
N GLY A 350 11.99 4.58 20.35
CA GLY A 350 13.33 5.05 20.74
C GLY A 350 14.34 3.96 21.10
N GLN A 351 13.97 2.67 21.09
CA GLN A 351 14.87 1.58 21.46
C GLN A 351 15.34 0.78 20.25
N ARG A 352 16.39 1.28 19.59
CA ARG A 352 17.01 0.61 18.42
C ARG A 352 17.75 -0.66 18.81
N ALA A 353 17.35 -1.79 18.25
CA ALA A 353 18.12 -3.05 18.25
C ALA A 353 17.50 -4.04 17.26
N ILE A 354 18.27 -5.03 16.82
CA ILE A 354 17.73 -6.18 16.05
C ILE A 354 17.51 -7.32 17.05
N ARG A 355 16.28 -7.48 17.54
CA ARG A 355 15.98 -8.50 18.57
C ARG A 355 14.63 -9.17 18.34
N ASP A 356 14.65 -10.50 18.25
CA ASP A 356 13.47 -11.37 18.16
C ASP A 356 12.80 -11.55 19.52
N GLY A 357 11.57 -12.03 19.50
CA GLY A 357 10.83 -12.41 20.70
C GLY A 357 9.35 -12.08 20.61
N ALA A 358 8.67 -12.09 21.76
CA ALA A 358 7.29 -11.62 21.84
C ALA A 358 7.19 -10.17 21.33
N ARG A 359 6.10 -9.82 20.65
CA ARG A 359 5.90 -8.52 20.00
C ARG A 359 6.41 -7.29 20.80
N PRO A 360 6.06 -7.09 22.09
CA PRO A 360 6.51 -5.94 22.88
C PRO A 360 7.98 -6.03 23.38
N GLN A 361 8.56 -7.23 23.35
CA GLN A 361 9.95 -7.50 23.76
C GLN A 361 10.91 -7.45 22.57
N ALA A 362 10.41 -7.68 21.37
CA ALA A 362 11.14 -7.49 20.14
C ALA A 362 11.64 -6.04 20.01
N ARG A 363 12.70 -5.84 19.26
CA ARG A 363 13.21 -4.51 18.92
C ARG A 363 13.47 -4.43 17.43
N PHE A 364 13.26 -3.24 16.91
CA PHE A 364 13.60 -2.87 15.54
C PHE A 364 14.66 -1.78 15.56
N TRP A 365 15.49 -1.72 14.53
CA TRP A 365 16.46 -0.64 14.36
C TRP A 365 15.91 0.49 13.48
N ASN A 366 15.41 0.13 12.29
CA ASN A 366 14.84 1.08 11.33
C ASN A 366 13.89 0.33 10.38
N VAL A 367 12.59 0.43 10.64
CA VAL A 367 11.54 -0.14 9.76
C VAL A 367 11.39 0.73 8.51
N LEU A 368 11.66 0.16 7.34
CA LEU A 368 11.66 0.90 6.06
C LEU A 368 10.43 0.65 5.17
N GLY A 369 9.73 -0.47 5.36
CA GLY A 369 8.59 -0.85 4.54
C GLY A 369 7.97 -2.15 5.00
N MET A 370 6.70 -2.35 4.65
CA MET A 370 5.89 -3.43 5.18
C MET A 370 5.04 -4.10 4.09
N THR A 371 4.83 -5.40 4.18
CA THR A 371 3.88 -6.11 3.32
C THR A 371 3.20 -7.23 4.10
N VAL A 372 2.02 -7.63 3.64
CA VAL A 372 1.15 -8.56 4.37
C VAL A 372 0.83 -9.74 3.47
N ASP A 373 0.98 -10.96 3.98
CA ASP A 373 0.58 -12.17 3.27
C ASP A 373 -0.93 -12.45 3.43
N ALA A 374 -1.47 -13.42 2.68
CA ALA A 374 -2.88 -13.79 2.80
C ALA A 374 -3.28 -14.33 4.19
N ALA A 375 -2.32 -14.74 5.02
CA ALA A 375 -2.57 -15.18 6.39
C ALA A 375 -2.56 -14.00 7.41
N GLY A 376 -2.37 -12.77 6.94
CA GLY A 376 -2.28 -11.57 7.78
C GLY A 376 -0.94 -11.41 8.49
N ARG A 377 0.09 -12.19 8.13
CA ARG A 377 1.44 -12.00 8.67
C ARG A 377 2.09 -10.81 7.99
N LEU A 378 2.75 -10.01 8.80
CA LEU A 378 3.44 -8.82 8.36
C LEU A 378 4.92 -9.15 8.14
N TYR A 379 5.44 -8.73 7.00
CA TYR A 379 6.85 -8.83 6.62
C TYR A 379 7.40 -7.43 6.48
N LEU A 380 8.56 -7.17 7.08
CA LEU A 380 9.16 -5.84 7.04
C LEU A 380 10.67 -5.91 6.91
N MET A 381 11.22 -4.86 6.30
CA MET A 381 12.66 -4.65 6.24
C MET A 381 13.08 -3.84 7.46
N ASP A 382 13.99 -4.41 8.26
CA ASP A 382 14.58 -3.77 9.43
C ASP A 382 16.08 -3.65 9.24
N ARG A 383 16.59 -2.42 9.32
CA ARG A 383 17.92 -2.12 8.82
C ARG A 383 18.80 -1.39 9.85
N PRO A 384 19.93 -1.99 10.29
CA PRO A 384 20.92 -1.29 11.09
C PRO A 384 21.73 -0.27 10.28
N ASN A 385 22.29 0.74 10.95
CA ASN A 385 23.16 1.75 10.31
C ASN A 385 24.46 1.14 9.76
N ARG A 386 24.92 0.03 10.34
CA ARG A 386 26.11 -0.72 9.91
C ARG A 386 25.75 -2.19 9.72
N GLY A 387 26.18 -2.77 8.61
CA GLY A 387 25.85 -4.14 8.20
C GLY A 387 24.64 -4.22 7.25
N GLY A 388 24.36 -5.42 6.76
CA GLY A 388 23.20 -5.66 5.90
C GLY A 388 21.89 -5.64 6.69
N GLY A 389 20.79 -5.29 6.00
CA GLY A 389 19.44 -5.33 6.54
C GLY A 389 18.97 -6.75 6.86
N CYS A 390 17.82 -6.84 7.52
CA CYS A 390 17.18 -8.12 7.79
C CYS A 390 15.70 -8.08 7.43
N LEU A 391 15.20 -9.24 6.96
CA LEU A 391 13.78 -9.45 6.76
C LEU A 391 13.19 -9.98 8.06
N ARG A 392 12.20 -9.27 8.59
CA ARG A 392 11.49 -9.63 9.80
C ARG A 392 10.10 -10.12 9.43
N CYS A 393 9.61 -11.10 10.17
CA CYS A 393 8.21 -11.51 10.13
C CYS A 393 7.58 -11.26 11.50
N VAL A 394 6.40 -10.66 11.48
CA VAL A 394 5.59 -10.37 12.66
C VAL A 394 4.30 -11.17 12.54
N SER A 395 3.96 -11.89 13.62
CA SER A 395 2.70 -12.62 13.71
C SER A 395 1.50 -11.68 13.50
N PRO A 396 0.37 -12.17 12.97
CA PRO A 396 -0.79 -11.33 12.69
C PRO A 396 -1.29 -10.61 13.96
N PRO A 397 -1.92 -9.45 13.83
CA PRO A 397 -2.63 -8.82 14.93
C PRO A 397 -3.76 -9.71 15.43
N ASP A 398 -3.87 -9.89 16.74
CA ASP A 398 -5.01 -10.60 17.32
C ASP A 398 -6.27 -9.75 17.17
N ASP A 399 -7.41 -10.38 16.84
CA ASP A 399 -8.71 -9.72 16.69
C ASP A 399 -9.32 -9.25 18.02
N SER A 400 -8.75 -9.64 19.17
CA SER A 400 -9.24 -9.21 20.47
C SER A 400 -8.97 -7.71 20.67
N SER A 401 -10.05 -6.91 20.72
CA SER A 401 -10.03 -5.49 21.13
C SER A 401 -9.61 -5.28 22.59
N SER A 402 -9.64 -6.36 23.38
CA SER A 402 -9.37 -6.39 24.81
C SER A 402 -8.05 -7.08 25.12
N SER A 403 -6.92 -6.38 24.99
CA SER A 403 -5.77 -6.69 25.82
C SER A 403 -4.91 -5.46 26.05
N SER A 404 -5.18 -4.81 27.18
CA SER A 404 -4.19 -4.04 27.94
C SER A 404 -3.02 -4.90 28.46
N SER A 405 -2.94 -6.16 28.03
CA SER A 405 -1.86 -7.08 28.35
C SER A 405 -1.02 -7.34 27.11
N ASN A 406 0.27 -7.00 27.25
CA ASN A 406 1.40 -7.37 26.38
C ASN A 406 1.59 -8.90 26.21
N SER A 407 0.54 -9.71 26.39
CA SER A 407 0.56 -11.17 26.52
C SER A 407 -0.15 -11.91 25.39
N GLY A 408 -0.69 -11.22 24.37
CA GLY A 408 -1.10 -11.87 23.12
C GLY A 408 0.14 -12.48 22.46
N GLY A 409 0.24 -13.82 22.47
CA GLY A 409 1.45 -14.62 22.22
C GLY A 409 2.08 -14.54 20.82
N GLY A 410 1.84 -13.47 20.07
CA GLY A 410 2.49 -13.26 18.78
C GLY A 410 3.97 -12.89 18.92
N VAL A 411 4.76 -13.34 17.95
CA VAL A 411 6.21 -13.20 17.92
C VAL A 411 6.67 -12.36 16.74
N VAL A 412 7.84 -11.74 16.90
CA VAL A 412 8.67 -11.20 15.83
C VAL A 412 9.85 -12.13 15.66
N ALA A 413 10.10 -12.56 14.43
CA ALA A 413 11.21 -13.44 14.08
C ALA A 413 12.03 -12.87 12.91
N THR A 414 13.34 -13.08 12.95
CA THR A 414 14.23 -12.85 11.81
C THR A 414 14.10 -13.99 10.83
N LEU A 415 13.84 -13.69 9.56
CA LEU A 415 13.82 -14.69 8.50
C LEU A 415 15.12 -14.73 7.73
N LEU A 416 15.69 -13.56 7.43
CA LEU A 416 16.95 -13.40 6.71
C LEU A 416 17.76 -12.27 7.30
N THR A 417 19.08 -12.41 7.29
CA THR A 417 20.04 -11.43 7.80
C THR A 417 21.05 -11.05 6.72
N CYS A 418 21.78 -9.95 6.94
CA CYS A 418 22.86 -9.51 6.06
C CYS A 418 22.42 -9.31 4.61
N LEU A 419 21.14 -8.96 4.40
CA LEU A 419 20.65 -8.59 3.09
C LEU A 419 21.38 -7.29 2.69
N PRO A 420 22.10 -7.25 1.56
CA PRO A 420 22.82 -6.06 1.11
C PRO A 420 21.86 -4.95 0.61
N LEU A 421 20.59 -5.03 0.99
CA LEU A 421 19.52 -4.20 0.46
C LEU A 421 19.47 -2.91 1.26
N TYR A 422 19.63 -1.79 0.57
CA TYR A 422 19.33 -0.45 1.10
C TYR A 422 17.86 -0.09 0.85
N GLY A 423 17.06 -1.13 0.64
CA GLY A 423 15.78 -1.06 0.00
C GLY A 423 14.59 -0.65 0.85
N SER A 424 13.64 -0.02 0.17
CA SER A 424 12.35 0.39 0.68
C SER A 424 11.25 -0.42 -0.01
N LEU A 425 10.20 -0.76 0.75
CA LEU A 425 8.94 -1.32 0.24
C LEU A 425 9.02 -2.78 -0.28
N PRO A 426 8.98 -3.79 0.62
CA PRO A 426 8.80 -5.17 0.21
C PRO A 426 7.41 -5.38 -0.44
N ALA A 427 7.31 -6.28 -1.41
CA ALA A 427 6.05 -6.69 -2.02
C ALA A 427 6.02 -8.21 -2.26
N ILE A 428 4.89 -8.85 -1.95
CA ILE A 428 4.72 -10.29 -2.19
C ILE A 428 4.15 -10.47 -3.61
N LEU A 429 4.90 -11.16 -4.47
CA LEU A 429 4.49 -11.48 -5.83
C LEU A 429 3.48 -12.63 -5.85
N PRO A 430 2.62 -12.71 -6.89
CA PRO A 430 1.62 -13.80 -7.01
C PRO A 430 2.22 -15.21 -7.00
N GLY A 431 3.46 -15.38 -7.46
CA GLY A 431 4.19 -16.65 -7.40
C GLY A 431 4.73 -17.04 -6.01
N GLY A 432 4.51 -16.20 -4.98
CA GLY A 432 4.99 -16.39 -3.61
C GLY A 432 6.44 -15.93 -3.36
N TRP A 433 7.02 -15.21 -4.32
CA TRP A 433 8.32 -14.54 -4.15
C TRP A 433 8.15 -13.25 -3.36
N LEU A 434 9.16 -12.89 -2.56
CA LEU A 434 9.24 -11.55 -1.99
C LEU A 434 10.13 -10.69 -2.87
N ALA A 435 9.58 -9.61 -3.39
CA ALA A 435 10.32 -8.57 -4.09
C ALA A 435 10.75 -7.47 -3.11
N VAL A 436 11.98 -7.00 -3.25
CA VAL A 436 12.53 -5.90 -2.47
C VAL A 436 13.33 -5.00 -3.42
N CYS A 437 13.02 -3.71 -3.43
CA CYS A 437 13.69 -2.72 -4.25
C CYS A 437 14.96 -2.25 -3.53
N ASP A 438 16.15 -2.45 -4.08
CA ASP A 438 17.41 -1.92 -3.54
C ASP A 438 17.77 -0.59 -4.20
N GLY A 439 17.54 0.51 -3.48
CA GLY A 439 17.79 1.85 -3.99
C GLY A 439 19.26 2.25 -4.10
N VAL A 440 20.20 1.54 -3.45
CA VAL A 440 21.64 1.86 -3.60
C VAL A 440 22.24 1.17 -4.80
N GLU A 441 21.98 -0.12 -4.94
CA GLU A 441 22.49 -0.90 -6.07
C GLU A 441 21.59 -0.78 -7.31
N ARG A 442 20.46 -0.07 -7.21
CA ARG A 442 19.44 0.11 -8.27
C ARG A 442 19.01 -1.24 -8.86
N GLN A 443 18.47 -2.09 -7.98
CA GLN A 443 18.11 -3.46 -8.31
C GLN A 443 16.77 -3.86 -7.71
N LEU A 444 15.99 -4.63 -8.47
CA LEU A 444 14.90 -5.43 -7.91
C LEU A 444 15.45 -6.80 -7.48
N VAL A 445 15.38 -7.09 -6.19
CA VAL A 445 15.81 -8.36 -5.61
C VAL A 445 14.60 -9.23 -5.28
N LEU A 446 14.57 -10.44 -5.82
CA LEU A 446 13.49 -11.40 -5.68
C LEU A 446 13.96 -12.60 -4.86
N LEU A 447 13.26 -12.88 -3.78
CA LEU A 447 13.58 -13.93 -2.80
C LEU A 447 12.51 -15.02 -2.82
N ASP A 448 12.93 -16.25 -3.12
CA ASP A 448 12.05 -17.44 -3.11
C ASP A 448 11.79 -17.89 -1.67
N LEU A 449 10.73 -17.34 -1.08
CA LEU A 449 10.31 -17.64 0.29
C LEU A 449 9.05 -18.53 0.37
N GLY A 450 8.35 -18.72 -0.75
CA GLY A 450 7.10 -19.46 -0.80
C GLY A 450 6.00 -18.82 0.06
N LEU A 451 5.95 -17.50 0.07
CA LEU A 451 4.94 -16.73 0.80
C LEU A 451 3.56 -16.90 0.16
N GLN A 452 2.51 -16.67 0.95
CA GLN A 452 1.15 -16.68 0.43
C GLN A 452 0.82 -15.28 -0.11
N PRO A 453 0.67 -15.09 -1.42
CA PRO A 453 0.34 -13.78 -1.96
C PRO A 453 -1.00 -13.28 -1.39
N PRO A 454 -1.15 -11.98 -1.10
CA PRO A 454 -2.45 -11.42 -0.76
C PRO A 454 -3.45 -11.70 -1.90
N PRO A 455 -4.73 -11.89 -1.58
CA PRO A 455 -5.74 -12.12 -2.61
C PRO A 455 -5.77 -10.94 -3.58
N LEU A 456 -5.77 -11.24 -4.88
CA LEU A 456 -6.24 -10.31 -5.90
C LEU A 456 -7.75 -10.20 -5.68
N THR A 457 -8.17 -9.27 -4.85
CA THR A 457 -9.57 -9.09 -4.49
C THR A 457 -10.37 -8.73 -5.75
N SER A 458 -10.92 -9.75 -6.42
CA SER A 458 -12.16 -9.66 -7.19
C SER A 458 -13.27 -10.15 -6.27
N THR A 459 -14.20 -9.26 -5.91
CA THR A 459 -15.46 -9.64 -5.28
C THR A 459 -16.56 -9.61 -6.32
#